data_AF-A0A7S3U6H2-F1
#
_entry.id   AF-A0A7S3U6H2-F1
#
_cell.length_a   1.000
_cell.length_b   1.000
_cell.length_c   1.000
_cell.angle_alpha   90.00
_cell.angle_beta   90.00
_cell.angle_gamma   90.00
#
_symmetry.space_group_name_H-M   'P 1'
#
loop_
_entity.id
_entity.type
_entity.pdbx_description
1 polymer ?
#
loop_
_entity_poly.entity_id
_entity_poly.type
_entity_poly.pdbx_seq_one_letter_code
_entity_poly.pdbx_strand_id
1 'polypeptide(L)'
;PNSSGTAYGIAQARAGNYFEPKKNRLQAIENMKQQEGEVWGRMIPDLNDISNVSGCVYAFTPPMYWPEEMANKYLGGKRIFGMLRDPYERMVALFRGNFGDLYGGAYPEYIEQCDVDGAVKKMMQDYLDKGTKFADGCTFVPQAEYFMGKYGVSIPVDNRRFPDSFNELMVEHGYDHIQAATQDILHVGNCNEVWAGDLSCETRALVREVYAEDFKLLCESFHYCDKSENTCITGVEDMCPHNTSKKHTKCSEK
;
A
#
# COMPACT_ATOMS: atom_id res chain seq x y z
N PRO A 1 31.47 -21.72 9.82
CA PRO A 1 30.59 -20.91 10.69
C PRO A 1 31.03 -19.44 10.65
N ASN A 2 30.62 -18.75 9.60
CA ASN A 2 30.74 -17.30 9.38
C ASN A 2 29.95 -17.03 8.08
N SER A 3 28.63 -16.97 8.18
CA SER A 3 27.80 -16.44 7.10
C SER A 3 27.54 -14.98 7.40
N SER A 4 28.33 -14.12 6.76
CA SER A 4 28.06 -12.69 6.65
C SER A 4 26.64 -12.48 6.15
N GLY A 5 25.79 -11.85 6.97
CA GLY A 5 24.46 -11.41 6.57
C GLY A 5 24.57 -10.37 5.47
N THR A 6 24.24 -10.77 4.25
CA THR A 6 24.11 -9.86 3.12
C THR A 6 22.79 -9.12 3.29
N ALA A 7 22.89 -7.80 3.50
CA ALA A 7 21.78 -6.88 3.66
C ALA A 7 20.77 -7.00 2.51
N TYR A 8 19.48 -7.00 2.88
CA TYR A 8 18.35 -7.12 1.98
C TYR A 8 18.07 -5.78 1.29
N GLY A 9 18.72 -5.55 0.16
CA GLY A 9 18.27 -4.54 -0.79
C GLY A 9 17.26 -5.15 -1.75
N ILE A 10 15.94 -5.01 -1.48
CA ILE A 10 14.94 -5.14 -2.54
C ILE A 10 15.21 -3.97 -3.48
N ALA A 11 15.98 -4.20 -4.54
CA ALA A 11 16.18 -3.19 -5.56
C ALA A 11 14.82 -2.83 -6.15
N GLN A 12 14.31 -1.63 -5.83
CA GLN A 12 13.39 -0.96 -6.71
C GLN A 12 14.13 -0.78 -8.03
N ALA A 13 13.90 -1.71 -8.96
CA ALA A 13 14.06 -1.39 -10.37
C ALA A 13 13.23 -0.12 -10.58
N ARG A 14 13.92 1.01 -10.83
CA ARG A 14 13.28 2.27 -11.18
C ARG A 14 12.17 1.94 -12.16
N ALA A 15 10.97 2.45 -11.90
CA ALA A 15 9.77 2.13 -12.67
C ALA A 15 9.89 2.45 -14.18
N GLY A 16 10.98 3.11 -14.61
CA GLY A 16 11.33 3.34 -16.01
C GLY A 16 11.73 2.11 -16.83
N ASN A 17 12.00 0.94 -16.25
CA ASN A 17 12.40 -0.27 -17.01
C ASN A 17 11.29 -1.34 -17.14
N TYR A 18 10.03 -1.04 -16.81
CA TYR A 18 8.92 -2.01 -16.97
C TYR A 18 8.59 -2.38 -18.43
N PHE A 19 9.26 -1.77 -19.41
CA PHE A 19 9.16 -2.10 -20.83
C PHE A 19 10.32 -2.96 -21.37
N GLU A 20 11.14 -3.57 -20.50
CA GLU A 20 12.11 -4.57 -20.96
C GLU A 20 11.40 -5.84 -21.50
N PRO A 21 11.97 -6.51 -22.53
CA PRO A 21 11.44 -7.78 -23.02
C PRO A 21 11.28 -8.81 -21.89
N LYS A 22 10.16 -9.57 -21.88
CA LYS A 22 9.82 -10.57 -20.84
C LYS A 22 11.00 -11.48 -20.45
N LYS A 23 11.88 -11.82 -21.39
CA LYS A 23 13.05 -12.70 -21.19
C LYS A 23 14.08 -12.09 -20.22
N ASN A 24 14.34 -10.79 -20.28
CA ASN A 24 15.31 -10.13 -19.41
C ASN A 24 14.78 -10.06 -17.97
N ARG A 25 13.47 -9.85 -17.81
CA ARG A 25 12.81 -9.74 -16.49
C ARG A 25 12.89 -11.05 -15.71
N LEU A 26 12.66 -12.19 -16.34
CA LEU A 26 12.75 -13.50 -15.68
C LEU A 26 14.16 -13.78 -15.17
N GLN A 27 15.18 -13.44 -15.95
CA GLN A 27 16.57 -13.60 -15.53
C GLN A 27 16.93 -12.66 -14.36
N ALA A 28 16.45 -11.41 -14.40
CA ALA A 28 16.64 -10.48 -13.29
C ALA A 28 15.97 -10.99 -12.00
N ILE A 29 14.74 -11.52 -12.09
CA ILE A 29 14.05 -12.15 -10.96
C ILE A 29 14.86 -13.31 -10.38
N GLU A 30 15.35 -14.20 -11.24
CA GLU A 30 16.14 -15.36 -10.82
C GLU A 30 17.43 -14.96 -10.12
N ASN A 31 18.05 -13.85 -10.54
CA ASN A 31 19.25 -13.32 -9.90
C ASN A 31 18.99 -12.59 -8.58
N MET A 32 17.76 -12.12 -8.34
CA MET A 32 17.37 -11.40 -7.12
C MET A 32 16.78 -12.30 -6.04
N LYS A 33 16.17 -13.43 -6.42
CA LYS A 33 15.58 -14.36 -5.46
C LYS A 33 16.66 -15.12 -4.69
N GLN A 34 16.35 -15.49 -3.45
CA GLN A 34 17.20 -16.41 -2.70
C GLN A 34 17.21 -17.80 -3.36
N GLN A 35 18.26 -18.58 -3.10
CA GLN A 35 18.27 -20.00 -3.48
C GLN A 35 17.03 -20.66 -2.86
N GLU A 36 16.20 -21.29 -3.70
CA GLU A 36 14.89 -21.88 -3.33
C GLU A 36 13.77 -20.89 -2.97
N GLY A 37 14.00 -19.57 -3.08
CA GLY A 37 12.98 -18.56 -2.85
C GLY A 37 11.86 -18.60 -3.90
N GLU A 38 10.61 -18.46 -3.44
CA GLU A 38 9.45 -18.28 -4.32
C GLU A 38 9.40 -16.84 -4.86
N VAL A 39 8.99 -16.69 -6.12
CA VAL A 39 8.68 -15.40 -6.71
C VAL A 39 7.27 -15.00 -6.29
N TRP A 40 7.09 -13.79 -5.77
CA TRP A 40 5.81 -13.33 -5.23
C TRP A 40 5.41 -11.94 -5.76
N GLY A 41 4.13 -11.59 -5.55
CA GLY A 41 3.57 -10.28 -5.92
C GLY A 41 3.74 -9.98 -7.41
N ARG A 42 4.08 -8.72 -7.74
CA ARG A 42 4.25 -8.25 -9.13
C ARG A 42 5.32 -8.97 -9.94
N MET A 43 6.21 -9.72 -9.27
CA MET A 43 7.26 -10.46 -9.96
C MET A 43 6.72 -11.74 -10.62
N ILE A 44 5.52 -12.18 -10.25
CA ILE A 44 4.82 -13.28 -10.93
C ILE A 44 4.36 -12.80 -12.33
N PRO A 45 4.82 -13.44 -13.43
CA PRO A 45 4.47 -13.01 -14.79
C PRO A 45 2.97 -12.93 -15.04
N ASP A 46 2.22 -13.96 -14.64
CA ASP A 46 0.76 -14.06 -14.82
C ASP A 46 0.00 -12.88 -14.17
N LEU A 47 0.53 -12.30 -13.08
CA LEU A 47 -0.11 -11.18 -12.40
C LEU A 47 0.07 -9.82 -13.13
N ASN A 48 0.82 -9.81 -14.24
CA ASN A 48 0.93 -8.65 -15.12
C ASN A 48 -0.14 -8.67 -16.24
N ASP A 49 -0.93 -9.73 -16.36
CA ASP A 49 -2.06 -9.77 -17.29
C ASP A 49 -3.19 -8.86 -16.79
N ILE A 50 -3.99 -8.35 -17.74
CA ILE A 50 -5.09 -7.41 -17.45
C ILE A 50 -6.35 -8.18 -17.07
N SER A 51 -6.91 -7.84 -15.91
CA SER A 51 -8.21 -8.30 -15.45
C SER A 51 -9.33 -7.78 -16.35
N ASN A 52 -10.15 -8.68 -16.87
CA ASN A 52 -11.36 -8.33 -17.62
C ASN A 52 -12.46 -7.69 -16.76
N VAL A 53 -12.36 -7.79 -15.42
CA VAL A 53 -13.32 -7.19 -14.49
C VAL A 53 -12.90 -5.77 -14.10
N SER A 54 -11.63 -5.59 -13.74
CA SER A 54 -11.15 -4.29 -13.25
C SER A 54 -10.50 -3.42 -14.32
N GLY A 55 -10.07 -3.99 -15.45
CA GLY A 55 -9.26 -3.28 -16.44
C GLY A 55 -7.82 -3.00 -16.01
N CYS A 56 -7.42 -3.46 -14.82
CA CYS A 56 -6.07 -3.29 -14.26
C CYS A 56 -5.27 -4.59 -14.36
N VAL A 57 -3.95 -4.53 -14.19
CA VAL A 57 -3.15 -5.74 -14.06
C VAL A 57 -3.50 -6.47 -12.76
N TYR A 58 -3.55 -7.80 -12.77
CA TYR A 58 -4.02 -8.60 -11.62
C TYR A 58 -3.26 -8.32 -10.32
N ALA A 59 -1.99 -7.91 -10.38
CA ALA A 59 -1.22 -7.52 -9.20
C ALA A 59 -1.77 -6.29 -8.44
N PHE A 60 -2.68 -5.52 -9.03
CA PHE A 60 -3.42 -4.42 -8.40
C PHE A 60 -4.93 -4.69 -8.35
N THR A 61 -5.35 -5.92 -8.62
CA THR A 61 -6.75 -6.30 -8.59
C THR A 61 -6.98 -7.15 -7.34
N PRO A 62 -8.04 -6.90 -6.54
CA PRO A 62 -8.39 -7.79 -5.44
C PRO A 62 -8.58 -9.24 -5.89
N PRO A 63 -8.09 -10.25 -5.12
CA PRO A 63 -8.12 -11.66 -5.53
C PRO A 63 -9.51 -12.21 -5.85
N MET A 64 -10.58 -11.64 -5.27
CA MET A 64 -11.96 -12.03 -5.60
C MET A 64 -12.36 -11.77 -7.06
N TYR A 65 -11.58 -10.97 -7.80
CA TYR A 65 -11.78 -10.68 -9.23
C TYR A 65 -10.77 -11.39 -10.14
N TRP A 66 -9.95 -12.29 -9.59
CA TRP A 66 -9.02 -13.11 -10.38
C TRP A 66 -9.75 -14.34 -10.94
N PRO A 67 -9.29 -14.92 -12.07
CA PRO A 67 -9.72 -16.24 -12.50
C PRO A 67 -9.49 -17.25 -11.38
N GLU A 68 -10.47 -18.12 -11.09
CA GLU A 68 -10.39 -19.03 -9.94
C GLU A 68 -9.15 -19.94 -10.00
N GLU A 69 -8.79 -20.43 -11.19
CA GLU A 69 -7.59 -21.23 -11.40
C GLU A 69 -6.32 -20.47 -11.00
N MET A 70 -6.22 -19.19 -11.37
CA MET A 70 -5.08 -18.33 -11.03
C MET A 70 -5.02 -18.05 -9.53
N ALA A 71 -6.15 -17.68 -8.91
CA ALA A 71 -6.21 -17.44 -7.48
C ALA A 71 -5.87 -18.70 -6.69
N ASN A 72 -6.40 -19.86 -7.10
CA ASN A 72 -6.09 -21.13 -6.46
C ASN A 72 -4.60 -21.51 -6.62
N LYS A 73 -4.00 -21.30 -7.81
CA LYS A 73 -2.59 -21.57 -8.08
C LYS A 73 -1.66 -20.82 -7.12
N TYR A 74 -1.95 -19.55 -6.83
CA TYR A 74 -1.05 -18.69 -6.05
C TYR A 74 -1.41 -18.56 -4.57
N LEU A 75 -2.70 -18.64 -4.24
CA LEU A 75 -3.25 -18.34 -2.92
C LEU A 75 -3.97 -19.55 -2.30
N GLY A 76 -4.28 -20.58 -3.08
CA GLY A 76 -5.01 -21.76 -2.61
C GLY A 76 -4.27 -22.51 -1.51
N GLY A 77 -4.97 -22.79 -0.40
CA GLY A 77 -4.43 -23.51 0.76
C GLY A 77 -3.42 -22.71 1.60
N LYS A 78 -3.16 -21.43 1.26
CA LYS A 78 -2.24 -20.56 2.01
C LYS A 78 -3.02 -19.70 3.02
N ARG A 79 -2.38 -19.35 4.14
CA ARG A 79 -2.82 -18.23 4.97
C ARG A 79 -2.19 -16.96 4.42
N ILE A 80 -3.01 -15.94 4.17
CA ILE A 80 -2.61 -14.74 3.45
C ILE A 80 -2.60 -13.60 4.46
N PHE A 81 -1.45 -12.97 4.66
CA PHE A 81 -1.37 -11.72 5.39
C PHE A 81 -1.32 -10.54 4.43
N GLY A 82 -1.70 -9.37 4.92
CA GLY A 82 -1.69 -8.15 4.12
C GLY A 82 -1.62 -6.92 5.01
N MET A 83 -0.91 -5.90 4.54
CA MET A 83 -0.83 -4.61 5.23
C MET A 83 -2.20 -3.94 5.21
N LEU A 84 -2.67 -3.50 6.37
CA LEU A 84 -3.86 -2.67 6.50
C LEU A 84 -3.44 -1.31 7.05
N ARG A 85 -3.68 -0.27 6.25
CA ARG A 85 -3.22 1.10 6.47
C ARG A 85 -4.38 2.02 6.75
N ASP A 86 -4.15 3.04 7.57
CA ASP A 86 -5.14 4.11 7.77
C ASP A 86 -5.47 4.78 6.42
N PRO A 87 -6.75 4.95 6.03
CA PRO A 87 -7.09 5.53 4.74
C PRO A 87 -6.52 6.93 4.50
N TYR A 88 -6.43 7.78 5.53
CA TYR A 88 -5.85 9.11 5.37
C TYR A 88 -4.37 9.03 5.06
N GLU A 89 -3.65 8.24 5.85
CA GLU A 89 -2.21 8.09 5.72
C GLU A 89 -1.86 7.33 4.41
N ARG A 90 -2.71 6.40 3.96
CA ARG A 90 -2.64 5.81 2.61
C ARG A 90 -2.71 6.86 1.52
N MET A 91 -3.66 7.80 1.57
CA MET A 91 -3.81 8.81 0.53
C MET A 91 -2.61 9.77 0.51
N VAL A 92 -2.10 10.15 1.69
CA VAL A 92 -0.87 10.94 1.78
C VAL A 92 0.32 10.20 1.16
N ALA A 93 0.45 8.89 1.39
CA ALA A 93 1.54 8.13 0.82
C ALA A 93 1.43 7.94 -0.70
N LEU A 94 0.21 7.80 -1.22
CA LEU A 94 -0.04 7.83 -2.66
C LEU A 94 0.40 9.17 -3.28
N PHE A 95 0.04 10.29 -2.64
CA PHE A 95 0.53 11.61 -3.02
C PHE A 95 2.06 11.69 -2.97
N ARG A 96 2.69 11.36 -1.85
CA ARG A 96 4.16 11.43 -1.71
C ARG A 96 4.90 10.51 -2.70
N GLY A 97 4.29 9.41 -3.11
CA GLY A 97 4.86 8.50 -4.10
C GLY A 97 4.85 9.05 -5.52
N ASN A 98 3.72 9.63 -5.97
CA ASN A 98 3.48 10.22 -7.30
C ASN A 98 4.41 9.75 -8.45
N PHE A 99 4.54 8.45 -8.67
CA PHE A 99 5.40 7.88 -9.71
C PHE A 99 4.66 7.83 -11.06
N GLY A 100 4.19 9.00 -11.52
CA GLY A 100 3.43 9.15 -12.77
C GLY A 100 2.20 8.25 -12.84
N ASP A 101 1.97 7.65 -14.02
CA ASP A 101 0.80 6.81 -14.29
C ASP A 101 0.80 5.46 -13.54
N LEU A 102 1.91 5.11 -12.87
CA LEU A 102 2.08 3.81 -12.22
C LEU A 102 1.69 3.81 -10.74
N TYR A 103 1.70 4.98 -10.08
CA TYR A 103 1.40 5.11 -8.65
C TYR A 103 1.06 6.55 -8.28
N GLY A 104 -0.15 6.78 -7.78
CA GLY A 104 -0.56 8.07 -7.21
C GLY A 104 -1.28 9.03 -8.17
N GLY A 105 -1.50 8.67 -9.43
CA GLY A 105 -2.41 9.38 -10.34
C GLY A 105 -1.89 10.68 -10.99
N ALA A 106 -0.59 10.98 -10.87
CA ALA A 106 0.11 12.10 -11.53
C ALA A 106 -0.51 13.48 -11.25
N TYR A 107 -0.17 14.08 -10.09
CA TYR A 107 -0.64 15.41 -9.66
C TYR A 107 0.51 16.43 -9.50
N PRO A 108 1.21 16.79 -10.59
CA PRO A 108 2.47 17.55 -10.52
C PRO A 108 2.34 18.93 -9.88
N GLU A 109 1.23 19.65 -10.12
CA GLU A 109 0.99 21.00 -9.60
C GLU A 109 0.90 21.05 -8.07
N TYR A 110 0.45 19.96 -7.45
CA TYR A 110 0.37 19.83 -5.99
C TYR A 110 1.69 19.35 -5.39
N ILE A 111 2.43 18.49 -6.10
CA ILE A 111 3.74 18.02 -5.64
C ILE A 111 4.75 19.15 -5.56
N GLU A 112 4.76 20.06 -6.54
CA GLU A 112 5.67 21.21 -6.55
C GLU A 112 5.50 22.09 -5.30
N GLN A 113 4.27 22.16 -4.78
CA GLN A 113 3.92 22.98 -3.61
C GLN A 113 3.83 22.19 -2.31
N CYS A 114 4.00 20.86 -2.37
CA CYS A 114 3.64 19.95 -1.29
C CYS A 114 2.21 20.17 -0.73
N ASP A 115 1.26 20.53 -1.59
CA ASP A 115 -0.15 20.72 -1.22
C ASP A 115 -0.88 19.37 -1.12
N VAL A 116 -0.68 18.67 0.00
CA VAL A 116 -1.28 17.36 0.23
C VAL A 116 -2.80 17.42 0.35
N ASP A 117 -3.36 18.49 0.93
CA ASP A 117 -4.80 18.62 1.09
C ASP A 117 -5.48 18.79 -0.27
N GLY A 118 -4.99 19.71 -1.09
CA GLY A 118 -5.47 19.93 -2.46
C GLY A 118 -5.36 18.66 -3.32
N ALA A 119 -4.21 17.97 -3.25
CA ALA A 119 -3.99 16.75 -4.00
C ALA A 119 -4.97 15.64 -3.61
N VAL A 120 -5.07 15.32 -2.32
CA VAL A 120 -5.95 14.23 -1.84
C VAL A 120 -7.41 14.58 -2.10
N LYS A 121 -7.80 15.85 -1.94
CA LYS A 121 -9.15 16.31 -2.30
C LYS A 121 -9.45 16.04 -3.77
N LYS A 122 -8.54 16.41 -4.67
CA LYS A 122 -8.69 16.18 -6.11
C LYS A 122 -8.73 14.69 -6.46
N MET A 123 -7.89 13.87 -5.84
CA MET A 123 -7.90 12.40 -6.00
C MET A 123 -9.27 11.80 -5.67
N MET A 124 -9.86 12.20 -4.54
CA MET A 124 -11.16 11.67 -4.13
C MET A 124 -12.30 12.17 -5.01
N GLN A 125 -12.25 13.42 -5.45
CA GLN A 125 -13.21 13.95 -6.43
C GLN A 125 -13.14 13.19 -7.76
N ASP A 126 -11.93 12.99 -8.30
CA ASP A 126 -11.73 12.22 -9.54
C ASP A 126 -12.23 10.78 -9.43
N TYR A 127 -12.00 10.16 -8.28
CA TYR A 127 -12.51 8.82 -7.99
C TYR A 127 -14.04 8.78 -8.04
N LEU A 128 -14.70 9.72 -7.36
CA LEU A 128 -16.17 9.81 -7.31
C LEU A 128 -16.75 10.13 -8.70
N ASP A 129 -16.14 11.05 -9.44
CA ASP A 129 -16.59 11.46 -10.78
C ASP A 129 -16.49 10.31 -11.80
N LYS A 130 -15.45 9.48 -11.70
CA LYS A 130 -15.30 8.29 -12.57
C LYS A 130 -16.33 7.21 -12.26
N GLY A 131 -16.90 7.19 -11.05
CA GLY A 131 -17.94 6.24 -10.65
C GLY A 131 -17.48 4.78 -10.62
N THR A 132 -16.16 4.52 -10.58
CA THR A 132 -15.60 3.17 -10.50
C THR A 132 -14.41 3.11 -9.56
N LYS A 133 -14.40 2.08 -8.70
CA LYS A 133 -13.29 1.82 -7.78
C LYS A 133 -11.99 1.42 -8.45
N PHE A 134 -12.05 1.03 -9.72
CA PHE A 134 -10.89 0.60 -10.51
C PHE A 134 -10.24 1.75 -11.31
N ALA A 135 -10.58 2.99 -10.99
CA ALA A 135 -9.93 4.16 -11.57
C ALA A 135 -8.41 4.16 -11.37
N ASP A 136 -7.69 4.85 -12.28
CA ASP A 136 -6.26 5.15 -12.17
C ASP A 136 -5.38 3.92 -11.93
N GLY A 137 -5.59 2.90 -12.76
CA GLY A 137 -4.83 1.66 -12.68
C GLY A 137 -5.05 0.89 -11.38
N CYS A 138 -6.24 1.04 -10.76
CA CYS A 138 -6.61 0.42 -9.48
C CYS A 138 -5.82 0.93 -8.27
N THR A 139 -5.14 2.06 -8.38
CA THR A 139 -4.37 2.65 -7.28
C THR A 139 -5.25 2.99 -6.07
N PHE A 140 -6.50 3.40 -6.33
CA PHE A 140 -7.46 3.88 -5.33
C PHE A 140 -8.48 2.81 -4.88
N VAL A 141 -8.30 1.54 -5.24
CA VAL A 141 -9.19 0.46 -4.76
C VAL A 141 -9.12 0.40 -3.22
N PRO A 142 -10.25 0.46 -2.50
CA PRO A 142 -10.30 0.27 -1.05
C PRO A 142 -9.61 -1.02 -0.60
N GLN A 143 -8.87 -0.97 0.51
CA GLN A 143 -8.11 -2.12 1.02
C GLN A 143 -9.05 -3.26 1.40
N ALA A 144 -10.24 -2.94 1.94
CA ALA A 144 -11.22 -3.94 2.35
C ALA A 144 -11.53 -4.96 1.25
N GLU A 145 -11.50 -4.54 -0.02
CA GLU A 145 -11.69 -5.42 -1.18
C GLU A 145 -10.67 -6.56 -1.26
N TYR A 146 -9.42 -6.31 -0.85
CA TYR A 146 -8.34 -7.31 -0.82
C TYR A 146 -8.49 -8.30 0.34
N PHE A 147 -9.30 -7.96 1.35
CA PHE A 147 -9.61 -8.83 2.49
C PHE A 147 -10.88 -9.68 2.24
N MET A 148 -11.60 -9.41 1.16
CA MET A 148 -12.85 -10.11 0.84
C MET A 148 -12.65 -11.36 -0.02
N GLY A 149 -13.62 -12.28 0.09
CA GLY A 149 -13.72 -13.48 -0.75
C GLY A 149 -12.85 -14.65 -0.29
N LYS A 150 -12.95 -15.76 -1.03
CA LYS A 150 -12.29 -17.05 -0.70
C LYS A 150 -10.76 -16.96 -0.58
N TYR A 151 -10.14 -16.04 -1.31
CA TYR A 151 -8.69 -15.84 -1.35
C TYR A 151 -8.28 -14.46 -0.81
N GLY A 152 -9.14 -13.84 0.02
CA GLY A 152 -8.84 -12.57 0.65
C GLY A 152 -7.75 -12.69 1.71
N VAL A 153 -7.14 -11.55 2.05
CA VAL A 153 -6.26 -11.45 3.21
C VAL A 153 -6.99 -11.90 4.47
N SER A 154 -6.37 -12.81 5.22
CA SER A 154 -6.90 -13.42 6.45
C SER A 154 -6.18 -12.95 7.71
N ILE A 155 -5.00 -12.34 7.58
CA ILE A 155 -4.23 -11.82 8.71
C ILE A 155 -3.85 -10.36 8.41
N PRO A 156 -4.53 -9.38 9.03
CA PRO A 156 -4.19 -7.98 8.86
C PRO A 156 -2.89 -7.65 9.60
N VAL A 157 -1.95 -6.98 8.93
CA VAL A 157 -0.74 -6.41 9.53
C VAL A 157 -0.94 -4.92 9.75
N ASP A 158 -0.80 -4.47 10.99
CA ASP A 158 -1.03 -3.08 11.37
C ASP A 158 0.05 -2.15 10.82
N ASN A 159 -0.26 -1.36 9.81
CA ASN A 159 0.72 -0.47 9.22
C ASN A 159 1.12 0.71 10.14
N ARG A 160 0.28 1.10 11.13
CA ARG A 160 0.62 2.16 12.09
C ARG A 160 1.80 1.78 12.99
N ARG A 161 1.95 0.46 13.24
CA ARG A 161 3.00 -0.15 14.06
C ARG A 161 4.12 -0.78 13.23
N PHE A 162 4.23 -0.49 11.94
CA PHE A 162 5.29 -1.06 11.11
C PHE A 162 6.66 -0.44 11.49
N PRO A 163 7.76 -1.22 11.58
CA PRO A 163 7.88 -2.65 11.22
C PRO A 163 7.49 -3.66 12.30
N ASP A 164 7.26 -3.25 13.54
CA ASP A 164 7.04 -4.15 14.69
C ASP A 164 5.90 -5.15 14.46
N SER A 165 4.74 -4.69 13.96
CA SER A 165 3.59 -5.56 13.68
C SER A 165 3.88 -6.64 12.65
N PHE A 166 4.72 -6.36 11.65
CA PHE A 166 5.15 -7.33 10.66
C PHE A 166 6.12 -8.34 11.29
N ASN A 167 7.09 -7.85 12.06
CA ASN A 167 8.08 -8.69 12.73
C ASN A 167 7.43 -9.64 13.74
N GLU A 168 6.44 -9.16 14.50
CA GLU A 168 5.61 -9.97 15.40
C GLU A 168 4.91 -11.11 14.64
N LEU A 169 4.27 -10.80 13.50
CA LEU A 169 3.62 -11.81 12.68
C LEU A 169 4.62 -12.85 12.16
N MET A 170 5.79 -12.42 11.69
CA MET A 170 6.82 -13.35 11.19
C MET A 170 7.27 -14.30 12.30
N VAL A 171 7.51 -13.81 13.51
CA VAL A 171 7.85 -14.63 14.67
C VAL A 171 6.72 -15.60 15.03
N GLU A 172 5.47 -15.13 15.08
CA GLU A 172 4.29 -15.95 15.39
C GLU A 172 4.16 -17.17 14.47
N HIS A 173 4.56 -17.02 13.20
CA HIS A 173 4.48 -18.07 12.19
C HIS A 173 5.79 -18.84 11.94
N GLY A 174 6.81 -18.66 12.80
CA GLY A 174 8.06 -19.43 12.72
C GLY A 174 9.06 -18.91 11.69
N TYR A 175 8.94 -17.64 11.30
CA TYR A 175 9.85 -16.93 10.38
C TYR A 175 10.66 -15.85 11.12
N ASP A 176 11.14 -16.14 12.33
CA ASP A 176 11.93 -15.23 13.17
C ASP A 176 13.22 -14.72 12.48
N HIS A 177 13.76 -15.48 11.54
CA HIS A 177 14.88 -15.08 10.68
C HIS A 177 14.53 -14.06 9.59
N ILE A 178 13.24 -13.79 9.35
CA ILE A 178 12.75 -12.75 8.43
C ILE A 178 12.30 -11.56 9.28
N GLN A 179 13.07 -10.48 9.24
CA GLN A 179 12.79 -9.26 9.99
C GLN A 179 12.94 -8.06 9.06
N ALA A 180 12.00 -7.12 9.15
CA ALA A 180 12.13 -5.80 8.57
C ALA A 180 12.89 -4.90 9.56
N ALA A 181 14.12 -4.53 9.21
CA ALA A 181 14.86 -3.53 9.95
C ALA A 181 14.52 -2.13 9.44
N THR A 182 14.34 -1.16 10.34
CA THR A 182 13.88 0.20 9.99
C THR A 182 14.69 0.84 8.86
N GLN A 183 16.02 0.70 8.89
CA GLN A 183 16.91 1.28 7.88
C GLN A 183 16.83 0.62 6.50
N ASP A 184 16.24 -0.57 6.41
CA ASP A 184 16.09 -1.33 5.16
C ASP A 184 14.69 -1.13 4.53
N ILE A 185 13.82 -0.35 5.19
CA ILE A 185 12.47 -0.08 4.71
C ILE A 185 12.51 0.94 3.58
N LEU A 186 12.14 0.50 2.38
CA LEU A 186 11.90 1.41 1.27
C LEU A 186 10.52 2.07 1.41
N HIS A 187 10.52 3.39 1.46
CA HIS A 187 9.30 4.20 1.55
C HIS A 187 9.33 5.37 0.55
N VAL A 188 8.18 6.05 0.43
CA VAL A 188 8.06 7.27 -0.37
C VAL A 188 8.74 8.43 0.38
N GLY A 189 9.46 9.29 -0.34
CA GLY A 189 10.36 10.30 0.27
C GLY A 189 10.15 11.73 -0.21
N ASN A 190 9.09 12.03 -0.96
CA ASN A 190 8.75 13.41 -1.32
C ASN A 190 7.85 14.03 -0.25
N CYS A 191 7.98 15.35 -0.06
CA CYS A 191 7.15 16.14 0.86
C CYS A 191 7.07 15.52 2.27
N ASN A 192 8.22 15.22 2.90
CA ASN A 192 8.25 14.51 4.19
C ASN A 192 7.64 15.30 5.36
N GLU A 193 7.45 16.61 5.19
CA GLU A 193 6.87 17.50 6.20
C GLU A 193 5.33 17.59 6.14
N VAL A 194 4.68 16.87 5.23
CA VAL A 194 3.20 16.81 5.15
C VAL A 194 2.66 15.42 5.50
N TRP A 195 1.54 15.38 6.20
CA TRP A 195 0.98 14.14 6.75
C TRP A 195 -0.55 14.17 6.86
N ALA A 196 -1.14 13.07 7.37
CA ALA A 196 -2.60 12.94 7.46
C ALA A 196 -3.26 14.04 8.32
N GLY A 197 -2.51 14.65 9.24
CA GLY A 197 -2.97 15.78 10.05
C GLY A 197 -3.20 17.08 9.25
N ASP A 198 -2.58 17.23 8.08
CA ASP A 198 -2.72 18.42 7.24
C ASP A 198 -3.99 18.41 6.38
N LEU A 199 -4.72 17.29 6.34
CA LEU A 199 -5.97 17.18 5.58
C LEU A 199 -7.09 17.98 6.26
N SER A 200 -7.74 18.83 5.47
CA SER A 200 -8.91 19.60 5.89
C SER A 200 -10.11 18.70 6.15
N CYS A 201 -11.10 19.22 6.88
CA CYS A 201 -12.29 18.43 7.21
C CYS A 201 -13.14 18.05 5.99
N GLU A 202 -13.11 18.86 4.95
CA GLU A 202 -13.75 18.56 3.68
C GLU A 202 -13.05 17.38 3.00
N THR A 203 -11.72 17.43 2.85
CA THR A 203 -10.93 16.33 2.27
C THR A 203 -11.10 15.04 3.06
N ARG A 204 -11.07 15.13 4.40
CA ARG A 204 -11.29 13.95 5.25
C ARG A 204 -12.69 13.37 5.12
N ALA A 205 -13.71 14.18 4.81
CA ALA A 205 -15.05 13.68 4.55
C ALA A 205 -15.10 12.88 3.26
N LEU A 206 -14.46 13.36 2.19
CA LEU A 206 -14.34 12.64 0.92
C LEU A 206 -13.61 11.29 1.09
N VAL A 207 -12.49 11.27 1.83
CA VAL A 207 -11.77 10.01 2.10
C VAL A 207 -12.64 9.03 2.91
N ARG A 208 -13.43 9.51 3.88
CA ARG A 208 -14.36 8.63 4.63
C ARG A 208 -15.47 8.08 3.76
N GLU A 209 -15.96 8.86 2.80
CA GLU A 209 -16.97 8.40 1.84
C GLU A 209 -16.42 7.28 0.97
N VAL A 210 -15.24 7.46 0.39
CA VAL A 210 -14.61 6.47 -0.50
C VAL A 210 -14.15 5.21 0.25
N TYR A 211 -13.58 5.37 1.44
CA TYR A 211 -12.91 4.29 2.19
C TYR A 211 -13.66 3.89 3.47
N ALA A 212 -14.99 4.02 3.50
CA ALA A 212 -15.81 3.72 4.68
C ALA A 212 -15.57 2.30 5.23
N GLU A 213 -15.50 1.30 4.35
CA GLU A 213 -15.26 -0.10 4.72
C GLU A 213 -13.82 -0.34 5.23
N ASP A 214 -12.82 0.42 4.75
CA ASP A 214 -11.45 0.33 5.29
C ASP A 214 -11.39 0.80 6.74
N PHE A 215 -12.08 1.90 7.08
CA PHE A 215 -12.17 2.37 8.47
C PHE A 215 -12.87 1.35 9.37
N LYS A 216 -13.91 0.70 8.87
CA LYS A 216 -14.60 -0.37 9.60
C LYS A 216 -13.66 -1.55 9.83
N LEU A 217 -12.96 -1.99 8.80
CA LEU A 217 -11.99 -3.09 8.88
C LEU A 217 -10.85 -2.78 9.87
N LEU A 218 -10.37 -1.54 9.94
CA LEU A 218 -9.38 -1.11 10.94
C LEU A 218 -9.91 -1.18 12.38
N CYS A 219 -11.13 -0.72 12.62
CA CYS A 219 -11.77 -0.81 13.93
C CYS A 219 -11.99 -2.28 14.35
N GLU A 220 -12.41 -3.14 13.43
CA GLU A 220 -12.60 -4.57 13.69
C GLU A 220 -11.28 -5.31 13.94
N SER A 221 -10.22 -4.96 13.19
CA SER A 221 -8.93 -5.65 13.25
C SER A 221 -8.06 -5.20 14.42
N PHE A 222 -8.03 -3.89 14.71
CA PHE A 222 -7.06 -3.28 15.63
C PHE A 222 -7.69 -2.33 16.66
N HIS A 223 -9.02 -2.23 16.71
CA HIS A 223 -9.74 -1.33 17.61
C HIS A 223 -9.47 0.18 17.38
N TYR A 224 -8.99 0.54 16.19
CA TYR A 224 -8.84 1.93 15.75
C TYR A 224 -10.16 2.49 15.21
N CYS A 225 -11.05 2.85 16.12
CA CYS A 225 -12.41 3.25 15.78
C CYS A 225 -12.62 4.78 15.68
N ASP A 226 -11.64 5.60 16.11
CA ASP A 226 -11.70 7.06 15.97
C ASP A 226 -11.30 7.50 14.56
N LYS A 227 -12.30 7.80 13.72
CA LYS A 227 -12.09 8.28 12.34
C LYS A 227 -11.59 9.72 12.28
N SER A 228 -11.50 10.42 13.41
CA SER A 228 -10.95 11.77 13.53
C SER A 228 -9.48 11.79 13.94
N GLU A 229 -8.92 10.63 14.31
CA GLU A 229 -7.52 10.51 14.72
C GLU A 229 -6.57 10.91 13.58
N ASN A 230 -5.47 11.57 13.94
CA ASN A 230 -4.35 11.81 13.03
C ASN A 230 -3.33 10.71 13.20
N THR A 231 -2.89 10.13 12.09
CA THR A 231 -2.01 8.96 12.10
C THR A 231 -0.80 9.20 11.21
N CYS A 232 0.33 8.63 11.63
CA CYS A 232 1.54 8.53 10.82
C CYS A 232 2.32 7.29 11.27
N ILE A 233 3.22 6.79 10.43
CA ILE A 233 3.98 5.57 10.70
C ILE A 233 5.29 5.96 11.39
N THR A 234 5.34 5.86 12.71
CA THR A 234 6.48 6.35 13.51
C THR A 234 7.72 5.45 13.45
N GLY A 235 7.55 4.18 13.07
CA GLY A 235 8.64 3.21 12.94
C GLY A 235 9.38 3.24 11.59
N VAL A 236 9.00 4.16 10.68
CA VAL A 236 9.61 4.32 9.36
C VAL A 236 10.13 5.75 9.23
N GLU A 237 11.40 5.90 8.85
CA GLU A 237 12.03 7.20 8.67
C GLU A 237 11.24 8.07 7.67
N ASP A 238 11.19 9.38 7.93
CA ASP A 238 10.47 10.38 7.12
C ASP A 238 8.97 10.15 6.89
N MET A 239 8.34 9.09 7.42
CA MET A 239 6.90 8.85 7.27
C MET A 239 6.05 9.70 8.22
N CYS A 240 6.67 10.23 9.28
CA CYS A 240 6.10 11.24 10.16
C CYS A 240 6.94 12.53 10.08
N PRO A 241 6.31 13.71 9.99
CA PRO A 241 7.03 14.97 10.03
C PRO A 241 7.66 15.19 11.40
N HIS A 242 8.70 15.99 11.48
CA HIS A 242 9.37 16.29 12.76
C HIS A 242 8.46 17.01 13.76
N ASN A 243 7.41 17.69 13.28
CA ASN A 243 6.49 18.45 14.11
C ASN A 243 5.04 17.97 13.98
N THR A 244 4.77 16.74 14.43
CA THR A 244 3.41 16.21 14.58
C THR A 244 2.59 16.90 15.67
N SER A 245 3.21 17.74 16.50
CA SER A 245 2.59 18.42 17.64
C SER A 245 1.75 19.65 17.28
N LYS A 246 1.81 20.12 16.01
CA LYS A 246 0.99 21.24 15.56
C LYS A 246 -0.49 20.92 15.82
N LYS A 247 -1.23 21.87 16.39
CA LYS A 247 -2.67 21.68 16.65
C LYS A 247 -3.40 21.56 15.31
N HIS A 248 -3.79 20.33 14.97
CA HIS A 248 -4.59 20.05 13.79
C HIS A 248 -6.08 20.16 14.10
N THR A 249 -6.86 20.56 13.09
CA THR A 249 -8.30 20.76 13.20
C THR A 249 -8.98 19.42 13.46
N LYS A 250 -9.59 19.26 14.64
CA LYS A 250 -10.52 18.15 14.86
C LYS A 250 -11.76 18.39 14.00
N CYS A 251 -12.07 17.43 13.13
CA CYS A 251 -13.29 17.48 12.35
C CYS A 251 -14.44 16.95 13.17
N SER A 252 -15.47 17.76 13.35
CA SER A 252 -16.73 17.27 13.91
C SER A 252 -17.33 16.24 12.96
N GLU A 253 -17.63 15.04 13.45
CA GLU A 253 -18.46 14.09 12.72
C GLU A 253 -19.85 14.71 12.55
N LYS A 254 -20.32 14.80 11.30
CA LYS A 254 -21.69 15.16 10.95
C LYS A 254 -22.45 13.91 10.54
#